data_AF-A0AA35VBR9-F1
#
_entry.id   AF-A0AA35VBR9-F1
#
_cell.length_a   1.000
_cell.length_b   1.000
_cell.length_c   1.000
_cell.angle_alpha   90.00
_cell.angle_beta   90.00
_cell.angle_gamma   90.00
#
_symmetry.space_group_name_H-M   'P 1'
#
loop_
_entity.id
_entity.type
_entity.pdbx_description
1 polymer ?
#
loop_
_entity_poly.entity_id
_entity_poly.type
_entity_poly.pdbx_seq_one_letter_code
_entity_poly.pdbx_strand_id
1 'polypeptide(L)'
;MRLPGVDRRTYAAQASDGGVLWHIGDGTDEDPEWRLDTLMGCLGLIVEEPLSVERLRARWKREQGSENLPTIVVAHQLCDAVGLLRPVVNADESFRNLVALRGAAIAQAAFSFTSPTMALLRTAVEHASYLDRLPEWLDDLGWSELVAIAKKRDTAAQAVMCGHAFVEGEVSHDLVIRLREPRHAT
;
A
#
# COMPACT_ATOMS: atom_id res chain seq x y z
N MET A 1 19.31 -7.07 -12.28
CA MET A 1 18.13 -7.56 -13.03
C MET A 1 17.39 -6.32 -13.54
N ARG A 2 17.23 -6.13 -14.85
CA ARG A 2 16.43 -5.01 -15.40
C ARG A 2 14.97 -5.48 -15.39
N LEU A 3 14.09 -4.78 -14.67
CA LEU A 3 12.65 -5.02 -14.76
C LEU A 3 12.24 -4.91 -16.24
N PRO A 4 11.33 -5.76 -16.76
CA PRO A 4 10.81 -5.56 -18.11
C PRO A 4 10.22 -4.15 -18.17
N GLY A 5 10.88 -3.28 -18.94
CA GLY A 5 10.50 -1.88 -19.04
C GLY A 5 9.11 -1.82 -19.66
N VAL A 6 8.12 -1.45 -18.86
CA VAL A 6 6.84 -1.01 -19.40
C VAL A 6 7.13 0.21 -20.28
N ASP A 7 6.62 0.20 -21.51
CA ASP A 7 6.85 1.28 -22.48
C ASP A 7 6.44 2.62 -21.84
N ARG A 8 7.22 3.66 -22.08
CA ARG A 8 6.90 5.03 -21.66
C ARG A 8 5.51 5.47 -22.11
N ARG A 9 5.02 4.97 -23.25
CA ARG A 9 3.64 5.20 -23.71
C ARG A 9 2.59 4.71 -22.72
N THR A 10 2.84 3.60 -22.04
CA THR A 10 1.94 3.06 -21.02
C THR A 10 1.91 3.96 -19.79
N TYR A 11 3.05 4.51 -19.36
CA TYR A 11 3.05 5.49 -18.27
C TYR A 11 2.35 6.79 -18.67
N ALA A 12 2.59 7.28 -19.89
CA ALA A 12 1.95 8.50 -20.40
C ALA A 12 0.43 8.37 -20.48
N ALA A 13 -0.09 7.18 -20.81
CA ALA A 13 -1.53 6.92 -20.81
C ALA A 13 -2.17 6.93 -19.41
N GLN A 14 -1.37 6.81 -18.35
CA GLN A 14 -1.84 6.85 -16.96
C GLN A 14 -1.58 8.18 -16.28
N ALA A 15 -0.81 9.07 -16.90
CA ALA A 15 -0.49 10.36 -16.32
C ALA A 15 -1.67 11.33 -16.48
N SER A 16 -1.93 12.13 -15.45
CA SER A 16 -2.84 13.28 -15.54
C SER A 16 -2.19 14.44 -16.32
N ASP A 17 -2.95 15.52 -16.51
CA ASP A 17 -2.46 16.74 -17.12
C ASP A 17 -1.18 17.24 -16.43
N GLY A 18 -0.18 17.58 -17.23
CA GLY A 18 1.16 17.92 -16.75
C GLY A 18 2.08 16.71 -16.52
N GLY A 19 1.64 15.48 -16.76
CA GLY A 19 2.48 14.29 -16.69
C GLY A 19 2.65 13.71 -15.28
N VAL A 20 1.73 13.99 -14.36
CA VAL A 20 1.76 13.42 -13.00
C VAL A 20 1.21 12.00 -13.02
N LEU A 21 1.99 11.05 -12.52
CA LEU A 21 1.61 9.64 -12.38
C LEU A 21 0.97 9.34 -11.01
N TRP A 22 1.35 10.11 -9.99
CA TRP A 22 0.88 9.90 -8.63
C TRP A 22 0.97 11.19 -7.81
N HIS A 23 -0.02 11.43 -6.95
CA HIS A 23 0.00 12.49 -5.95
C HIS A 23 0.02 11.85 -4.57
N ILE A 24 0.83 12.37 -3.66
CA ILE A 24 0.73 12.08 -2.23
C ILE A 24 0.00 13.27 -1.65
N GLY A 25 -1.31 13.16 -1.50
CA GLY A 25 -2.17 14.26 -1.09
C GLY A 25 -3.26 13.84 -0.11
N ASP A 26 -3.72 14.82 0.66
CA ASP A 26 -4.80 14.71 1.64
C ASP A 26 -6.14 14.47 0.93
N GLY A 27 -6.39 13.22 0.52
CA GLY A 27 -7.71 12.77 0.10
C GLY A 27 -8.72 12.94 1.24
N THR A 28 -9.98 13.16 0.89
CA THR A 28 -11.08 13.10 1.86
C THR A 28 -11.34 11.65 2.28
N ASP A 29 -12.09 11.42 3.36
CA ASP A 29 -12.40 10.06 3.88
C ASP A 29 -13.02 9.09 2.84
N GLU A 30 -13.57 9.62 1.74
CA GLU A 30 -14.14 8.82 0.63
C GLU A 30 -13.11 8.45 -0.45
N ASP A 31 -11.92 9.05 -0.44
CA ASP A 31 -10.86 8.80 -1.40
C ASP A 31 -10.31 7.37 -1.23
N PRO A 32 -10.31 6.54 -2.29
CA PRO A 32 -9.68 5.22 -2.28
C PRO A 32 -8.21 5.24 -1.83
N GLU A 33 -7.49 6.34 -2.08
CA GLU A 33 -6.12 6.51 -1.62
C GLU A 33 -6.04 6.68 -0.10
N TRP A 34 -6.91 7.52 0.47
CA TRP A 34 -7.01 7.69 1.92
C TRP A 34 -7.40 6.39 2.63
N ARG A 35 -8.33 5.62 2.05
CA ARG A 35 -8.71 4.29 2.57
C ARG A 35 -7.54 3.32 2.52
N LEU A 36 -6.74 3.33 1.45
CA LEU A 36 -5.54 2.51 1.35
C LEU A 36 -4.52 2.88 2.43
N ASP A 37 -4.25 4.17 2.62
CA ASP A 37 -3.29 4.64 3.64
C ASP A 37 -3.76 4.35 5.06
N THR A 38 -5.06 4.50 5.31
CA THR A 38 -5.69 4.14 6.59
C THR A 38 -5.54 2.65 6.86
N LEU A 39 -5.83 1.79 5.87
CA LEU A 39 -5.61 0.35 5.98
C LEU A 39 -4.14 0.04 6.29
N MET A 40 -3.19 0.60 5.53
CA MET A 40 -1.77 0.35 5.75
C MET A 40 -1.29 0.82 7.12
N GLY A 41 -1.78 1.98 7.59
CA GLY A 41 -1.53 2.46 8.94
C GLY A 41 -2.04 1.50 10.01
N CYS A 42 -3.27 0.99 9.86
CA CYS A 42 -3.82 -0.01 10.78
C CYS A 42 -3.00 -1.32 10.78
N LEU A 43 -2.59 -1.79 9.60
CA LEU A 43 -1.79 -3.01 9.47
C LEU A 43 -0.38 -2.83 10.07
N GLY A 44 0.26 -1.67 9.86
CA GLY A 44 1.57 -1.34 10.42
C GLY A 44 1.58 -1.33 11.95
N LEU A 45 0.57 -0.72 12.58
CA LEU A 45 0.42 -0.71 14.05
C LEU A 45 0.34 -2.12 14.66
N ILE A 46 -0.23 -3.08 13.93
CA ILE A 46 -0.31 -4.48 14.36
C ILE A 46 1.06 -5.17 14.23
N VAL A 47 1.92 -4.77 13.30
CA VAL A 47 3.18 -5.47 13.01
C VAL A 47 4.36 -4.90 13.81
N GLU A 48 4.43 -3.59 14.02
CA GLU A 48 5.64 -2.92 14.51
C GLU A 48 5.83 -2.99 16.04
N GLU A 49 4.76 -3.16 16.81
CA GLU A 49 4.83 -3.21 18.27
C GLU A 49 4.45 -4.60 18.79
N PRO A 50 5.43 -5.41 19.27
CA PRO A 50 5.14 -6.68 19.96
C PRO A 50 4.14 -6.48 21.12
N LEU A 51 4.26 -5.33 21.79
CA LEU A 51 3.34 -4.91 22.85
C LEU A 51 1.98 -4.48 22.30
N SER A 52 1.85 -3.97 21.07
CA SER A 52 0.53 -3.63 20.49
C SER A 52 -0.26 -4.88 20.16
N VAL A 53 0.37 -5.91 19.60
CA VAL A 53 -0.28 -7.22 19.39
C VAL A 53 -0.73 -7.81 20.72
N GLU A 54 0.13 -7.79 21.73
CA GLU A 54 -0.19 -8.32 23.05
C GLU A 54 -1.24 -7.48 23.79
N ARG A 55 -1.20 -6.14 23.68
CA ARG A 55 -2.19 -5.22 24.25
C ARG A 55 -3.53 -5.33 23.54
N LEU A 56 -3.55 -5.50 22.22
CA LEU A 56 -4.77 -5.79 21.46
C LEU A 56 -5.38 -7.11 21.92
N ARG A 57 -4.57 -8.18 21.99
CA ARG A 57 -4.99 -9.49 22.52
C ARG A 57 -5.48 -9.41 23.98
N ALA A 58 -4.84 -8.62 24.83
CA ALA A 58 -5.19 -8.48 26.26
C ALA A 58 -6.38 -7.54 26.52
N ARG A 59 -6.50 -6.43 25.78
CA ARG A 59 -7.68 -5.56 25.76
C ARG A 59 -8.89 -6.37 25.29
N TRP A 60 -8.71 -7.16 24.24
CA TRP A 60 -9.73 -8.07 23.75
C TRP A 60 -10.20 -9.09 24.80
N LYS A 61 -9.28 -9.78 25.50
CA LYS A 61 -9.65 -10.73 26.58
C LYS A 61 -10.55 -10.11 27.65
N ARG A 62 -10.47 -8.78 27.86
CA ARG A 62 -11.30 -8.03 28.82
C ARG A 62 -12.66 -7.61 28.25
N GLU A 63 -12.78 -7.51 26.93
CA GLU A 63 -13.97 -7.02 26.23
C GLU A 63 -14.91 -8.15 25.75
N GLN A 64 -14.69 -9.41 26.19
CA GLN A 64 -15.48 -10.62 25.83
C GLN A 64 -16.99 -10.60 26.21
N GLY A 65 -17.56 -9.44 26.54
CA GLY A 65 -18.99 -9.26 26.83
C GLY A 65 -19.65 -8.10 26.08
N SER A 66 -19.01 -7.53 25.04
CA SER A 66 -19.56 -6.40 24.28
C SER A 66 -20.39 -6.86 23.07
N GLU A 67 -21.58 -6.27 22.88
CA GLU A 67 -22.53 -6.60 21.80
C GLU A 67 -22.09 -6.11 20.39
N ASN A 68 -20.98 -5.37 20.27
CA ASN A 68 -20.40 -4.96 18.98
C ASN A 68 -19.44 -6.04 18.42
N LEU A 69 -19.97 -7.25 18.23
CA LEU A 69 -19.22 -8.43 17.74
C LEU A 69 -18.44 -8.26 16.41
N PRO A 70 -18.89 -7.49 15.39
CA PRO A 70 -18.23 -7.47 14.08
C PRO A 70 -16.79 -6.92 14.10
N THR A 71 -16.53 -5.86 14.88
CA THR A 71 -15.19 -5.23 14.98
C THR A 71 -14.20 -6.10 15.77
N ILE A 72 -14.69 -6.84 16.78
CA ILE A 72 -13.85 -7.67 17.66
C ILE A 72 -13.37 -8.93 16.93
N VAL A 73 -14.26 -9.62 16.20
CA VAL A 73 -13.90 -10.85 15.48
C VAL A 73 -12.87 -10.57 14.38
N VAL A 74 -13.06 -9.49 13.62
CA VAL A 74 -12.10 -9.04 12.59
C VAL A 74 -10.75 -8.71 13.21
N ALA A 75 -10.72 -8.05 14.39
CA ALA A 75 -9.48 -7.73 15.07
C ALA A 75 -8.63 -8.97 15.43
N HIS A 76 -9.24 -10.12 15.76
CA HIS A 76 -8.45 -11.36 15.99
C HIS A 76 -7.88 -11.90 14.71
N GLN A 77 -8.70 -11.93 13.66
CA GLN A 77 -8.26 -12.46 12.40
C GLN A 77 -7.12 -11.62 11.82
N LEU A 78 -7.10 -10.31 12.05
CA LEU A 78 -5.94 -9.47 11.77
C LEU A 78 -4.71 -9.81 12.63
N CYS A 79 -4.88 -10.06 13.93
CA CYS A 79 -3.77 -10.50 14.79
C CYS A 79 -3.21 -11.87 14.39
N ASP A 80 -4.07 -12.80 13.99
CA ASP A 80 -3.69 -14.15 13.58
C ASP A 80 -3.11 -14.17 12.16
N ALA A 81 -3.52 -13.22 11.32
CA ALA A 81 -2.97 -13.00 9.98
C ALA A 81 -1.67 -12.18 9.97
N VAL A 82 -1.10 -11.77 11.12
CA VAL A 82 0.07 -10.87 11.18
C VAL A 82 1.25 -11.33 10.29
N GLY A 83 1.52 -12.63 10.25
CA GLY A 83 2.56 -13.21 9.40
C GLY A 83 2.26 -13.10 7.89
N LEU A 84 0.99 -13.15 7.52
CA LEU A 84 0.51 -12.95 6.15
C LEU A 84 0.48 -11.46 5.76
N LEU A 85 0.23 -10.57 6.73
CA LEU A 85 0.12 -9.12 6.53
C LEU A 85 1.47 -8.41 6.44
N ARG A 86 2.49 -8.91 7.14
CA ARG A 86 3.84 -8.31 7.18
C ARG A 86 4.47 -8.03 5.81
N PRO A 87 4.38 -8.93 4.80
CA PRO A 87 4.86 -8.62 3.46
C PRO A 87 4.18 -7.38 2.85
N VAL A 88 2.88 -7.18 3.08
CA VAL A 88 2.15 -6.00 2.56
C VAL A 88 2.65 -4.72 3.21
N VAL A 89 2.84 -4.74 4.53
CA VAL A 89 3.40 -3.61 5.30
C VAL A 89 4.80 -3.25 4.78
N ASN A 90 5.68 -4.24 4.63
CA ASN A 90 7.03 -4.03 4.10
C ASN A 90 7.03 -3.45 2.68
N ALA A 91 6.08 -3.85 1.83
CA ALA A 91 5.95 -3.31 0.48
C ALA A 91 5.49 -1.85 0.51
N ASP A 92 4.52 -1.51 1.37
CA ASP A 92 4.08 -0.12 1.56
C ASP A 92 5.22 0.77 2.11
N GLU A 93 5.98 0.28 3.10
CA GLU A 93 7.17 0.96 3.60
C GLU A 93 8.21 1.19 2.49
N SER A 94 8.41 0.20 1.61
CA SER A 94 9.32 0.34 0.47
C SER A 94 8.88 1.47 -0.48
N PHE A 95 7.58 1.59 -0.72
CA PHE A 95 7.01 2.71 -1.48
C PHE A 95 7.26 4.05 -0.80
N ARG A 96 6.92 4.17 0.49
CA ARG A 96 7.18 5.38 1.28
C ARG A 96 8.65 5.77 1.31
N ASN A 97 9.55 4.79 1.43
CA ASN A 97 10.99 5.01 1.39
C ASN A 97 11.46 5.49 0.01
N LEU A 98 10.92 4.95 -1.08
CA LEU A 98 11.21 5.44 -2.44
C LEU A 98 10.80 6.91 -2.60
N VAL A 99 9.63 7.28 -2.09
CA VAL A 99 9.12 8.65 -2.10
C VAL A 99 9.99 9.57 -1.24
N ALA A 100 10.20 9.24 0.04
CA ALA A 100 10.94 10.05 0.99
C ALA A 100 12.40 10.26 0.57
N LEU A 101 13.03 9.23 0.00
CA LEU A 101 14.40 9.30 -0.51
C LEU A 101 14.47 9.76 -1.98
N ARG A 102 13.35 10.25 -2.54
CA ARG A 102 13.25 10.82 -3.89
C ARG A 102 13.83 9.91 -4.98
N GLY A 103 13.57 8.62 -4.87
CA GLY A 103 14.06 7.60 -5.80
C GLY A 103 15.56 7.32 -5.69
N ALA A 104 16.19 7.53 -4.53
CA ALA A 104 17.58 7.16 -4.29
C ALA A 104 17.86 5.69 -4.66
N ALA A 105 19.07 5.41 -5.16
CA ALA A 105 19.46 4.08 -5.63
C ALA A 105 19.25 2.97 -4.57
N ILE A 106 19.47 3.28 -3.29
CA ILE A 106 19.25 2.33 -2.20
C ILE A 106 17.77 1.95 -2.04
N ALA A 107 16.85 2.91 -2.17
CA ALA A 107 15.42 2.65 -2.11
C ALA A 107 14.96 1.82 -3.31
N GLN A 108 15.50 2.10 -4.51
CA GLN A 108 15.21 1.31 -5.71
C GLN A 108 15.70 -0.14 -5.60
N ALA A 109 16.87 -0.35 -4.98
CA ALA A 109 17.46 -1.68 -4.84
C ALA A 109 16.70 -2.58 -3.86
N ALA A 110 16.02 -1.99 -2.87
CA ALA A 110 15.25 -2.71 -1.85
C ALA A 110 13.73 -2.73 -2.13
N PHE A 111 13.29 -2.18 -3.27
CA PHE A 111 11.88 -1.93 -3.53
C PHE A 111 11.04 -3.22 -3.66
N SER A 112 9.85 -3.22 -3.06
CA SER A 112 8.84 -4.26 -3.19
C SER A 112 7.49 -3.67 -3.61
N PHE A 113 6.79 -4.31 -4.54
CA PHE A 113 5.52 -3.83 -5.09
C PHE A 113 4.33 -4.24 -4.19
N THR A 114 3.44 -3.30 -3.89
CA THR A 114 2.34 -3.50 -2.94
C THR A 114 1.19 -4.29 -3.57
N SER A 115 0.80 -4.01 -4.81
CA SER A 115 -0.33 -4.67 -5.48
C SER A 115 -0.18 -6.19 -5.65
N PRO A 116 0.96 -6.76 -6.10
CA PRO A 116 1.10 -8.21 -6.15
C PRO A 116 1.09 -8.83 -4.75
N THR A 117 1.63 -8.14 -3.75
CA THR A 117 1.65 -8.62 -2.36
C THR A 117 0.24 -8.67 -1.77
N MET A 118 -0.58 -7.65 -2.02
CA MET A 118 -2.00 -7.66 -1.69
C MET A 118 -2.73 -8.79 -2.43
N ALA A 119 -2.53 -8.95 -3.74
CA ALA A 119 -3.18 -10.04 -4.49
C ALA A 119 -2.86 -11.44 -3.92
N LEU A 120 -1.60 -11.67 -3.54
CA LEU A 120 -1.18 -12.90 -2.88
C LEU A 120 -1.79 -13.07 -1.48
N LEU A 121 -1.86 -11.98 -0.70
CA LEU A 121 -2.51 -11.98 0.61
C LEU A 121 -3.97 -12.43 0.49
N ARG A 122 -4.72 -11.93 -0.50
CA ARG A 122 -6.12 -12.34 -0.71
C ARG A 122 -6.24 -13.85 -0.87
N THR A 123 -5.38 -14.43 -1.71
CA THR A 123 -5.33 -15.89 -1.92
C THR A 123 -5.00 -16.61 -0.60
N ALA A 124 -4.03 -16.13 0.17
CA ALA A 124 -3.65 -16.75 1.43
C ALA A 124 -4.78 -16.71 2.48
N VAL A 125 -5.51 -15.59 2.56
CA VAL A 125 -6.66 -15.42 3.45
C VAL A 125 -7.81 -16.35 3.06
N GLU A 126 -8.10 -16.50 1.77
CA GLU A 126 -9.16 -17.41 1.28
C GLU A 126 -8.89 -18.89 1.60
N HIS A 127 -7.63 -19.31 1.67
CA HIS A 127 -7.25 -20.69 2.01
C HIS A 127 -7.09 -20.92 3.52
N ALA A 128 -7.10 -19.85 4.32
CA ALA A 128 -6.95 -19.92 5.76
C ALA A 128 -8.32 -20.03 6.44
N SER A 129 -8.80 -21.25 6.69
CA SER A 129 -10.13 -21.51 7.25
C SER A 129 -10.39 -20.88 8.63
N TYR A 130 -9.35 -20.44 9.33
CA TYR A 130 -9.44 -19.74 10.62
C TYR A 130 -9.68 -18.22 10.46
N LEU A 131 -9.62 -17.69 9.23
CA LEU A 131 -9.83 -16.29 8.86
C LEU A 131 -11.19 -16.11 8.16
N ASP A 132 -12.26 -16.70 8.66
CA ASP A 132 -13.57 -16.78 7.97
C ASP A 132 -14.34 -15.46 7.82
N ARG A 133 -13.98 -14.40 8.58
CA ARG A 133 -14.62 -13.07 8.54
C ARG A 133 -13.79 -12.02 7.83
N LEU A 134 -12.49 -12.27 7.70
CA LEU A 134 -11.54 -11.35 7.09
C LEU A 134 -11.82 -11.15 5.59
N PRO A 135 -12.16 -12.17 4.78
CA PRO A 135 -12.52 -11.96 3.39
C PRO A 135 -13.67 -10.98 3.19
N GLU A 136 -14.76 -11.14 3.94
CA GLU A 136 -15.97 -10.31 3.89
C GLU A 136 -15.65 -8.88 4.31
N TRP A 137 -14.92 -8.72 5.41
CA TRP A 137 -14.47 -7.39 5.87
C TRP A 137 -13.56 -6.68 4.85
N LEU A 138 -12.64 -7.40 4.20
CA LEU A 138 -11.82 -6.82 3.13
C LEU A 138 -12.67 -6.40 1.93
N ASP A 139 -13.69 -7.18 1.59
CA ASP A 139 -14.61 -6.84 0.48
C ASP A 139 -15.43 -5.59 0.81
N ASP A 140 -15.93 -5.46 2.05
CA ASP A 140 -16.63 -4.27 2.54
C ASP A 140 -15.76 -3.00 2.50
N LEU A 141 -14.45 -3.15 2.70
CA LEU A 141 -13.48 -2.04 2.54
C LEU A 141 -13.26 -1.64 1.07
N GLY A 142 -13.75 -2.43 0.12
CA GLY A 142 -13.51 -2.24 -1.30
C GLY A 142 -12.16 -2.79 -1.76
N TRP A 143 -11.78 -3.99 -1.30
CA TRP A 143 -10.48 -4.61 -1.59
C TRP A 143 -10.01 -4.49 -3.05
N SER A 144 -10.89 -4.78 -4.01
CA SER A 144 -10.57 -4.71 -5.45
C SER A 144 -10.15 -3.31 -5.90
N GLU A 145 -10.78 -2.29 -5.32
CA GLU A 145 -10.45 -0.89 -5.57
C GLU A 145 -9.10 -0.54 -4.94
N LEU A 146 -8.87 -0.97 -3.69
CA LEU A 146 -7.59 -0.76 -2.99
C LEU A 146 -6.41 -1.39 -3.77
N VAL A 147 -6.59 -2.60 -4.31
CA VAL A 147 -5.58 -3.26 -5.17
C VAL A 147 -5.35 -2.47 -6.46
N ALA A 148 -6.40 -1.91 -7.07
CA ALA A 148 -6.26 -1.09 -8.27
C ALA A 148 -5.48 0.21 -8.01
N ILE A 149 -5.70 0.84 -6.86
CA ILE A 149 -4.95 2.02 -6.39
C ILE A 149 -3.49 1.65 -6.09
N ALA A 150 -3.24 0.55 -5.38
CA ALA A 150 -1.88 0.05 -5.15
C ALA A 150 -1.14 -0.23 -6.47
N LYS A 151 -1.85 -0.71 -7.51
CA LYS A 151 -1.26 -0.93 -8.84
C LYS A 151 -0.86 0.37 -9.53
N LYS A 152 -1.61 1.46 -9.32
CA LYS A 152 -1.21 2.79 -9.82
C LYS A 152 0.05 3.29 -9.10
N ARG A 153 0.12 3.14 -7.76
CA ARG A 153 1.35 3.42 -6.97
C ARG A 153 2.55 2.65 -7.51
N ASP A 154 2.38 1.35 -7.71
CA ASP A 154 3.42 0.47 -8.23
C ASP A 154 3.89 0.89 -9.62
N THR A 155 2.96 1.31 -10.49
CA THR A 155 3.30 1.78 -11.84
C THR A 155 4.09 3.09 -11.78
N ALA A 156 3.71 4.03 -10.91
CA ALA A 156 4.44 5.27 -10.71
C ALA A 156 5.85 5.01 -10.15
N ALA A 157 5.98 4.13 -9.15
CA ALA A 157 7.27 3.71 -8.60
C ALA A 157 8.15 3.02 -9.66
N GLN A 158 7.56 2.14 -10.49
CA GLN A 158 8.27 1.51 -11.60
C GLN A 158 8.81 2.54 -12.59
N ALA A 159 8.02 3.57 -12.92
CA ALA A 159 8.49 4.66 -13.78
C ALA A 159 9.69 5.41 -13.18
N VAL A 160 9.73 5.62 -11.87
CA VAL A 160 10.89 6.20 -11.15
C VAL A 160 12.10 5.27 -11.23
N MET A 161 11.92 3.98 -10.90
CA MET A 161 13.00 2.97 -10.93
C MET A 161 13.61 2.78 -12.32
N CYS A 162 12.79 2.90 -13.37
CA CYS A 162 13.25 2.86 -14.76
C CYS A 162 13.84 4.18 -15.26
N GLY A 163 13.85 5.23 -14.44
CA GLY A 163 14.39 6.55 -14.79
C GLY A 163 13.49 7.37 -15.73
N HIS A 164 12.24 6.98 -15.92
CA HIS A 164 11.26 7.70 -16.75
C HIS A 164 10.51 8.80 -15.99
N ALA A 165 10.46 8.71 -14.66
CA ALA A 165 9.84 9.68 -13.77
C ALA A 165 10.83 10.18 -12.70
N PHE A 166 10.40 11.18 -11.93
CA PHE A 166 11.08 11.70 -10.75
C PHE A 166 10.06 12.10 -9.68
N VAL A 167 10.49 12.11 -8.42
CA VAL A 167 9.69 12.61 -7.30
C VAL A 167 9.99 14.10 -7.14
N GLU A 168 8.96 14.92 -7.16
CA GLU A 168 9.02 16.37 -6.94
C GLU A 168 8.13 16.77 -5.75
N GLY A 169 8.31 17.99 -5.23
CA GLY A 169 7.60 18.50 -4.06
C GLY A 169 8.44 18.52 -2.78
N GLU A 170 7.88 19.10 -1.73
CA GLU A 170 8.49 19.15 -0.39
C GLU A 170 8.00 17.98 0.47
N VAL A 171 8.84 17.48 1.38
CA VAL A 171 8.53 16.28 2.16
C VAL A 171 7.25 16.41 3.01
N SER A 172 6.86 17.64 3.35
CA SER A 172 5.71 17.92 4.20
C SER A 172 4.40 18.15 3.46
N HIS A 173 4.42 18.59 2.19
CA HIS A 173 3.20 18.81 1.38
C HIS A 173 3.53 18.70 -0.13
N ASP A 174 2.57 18.21 -0.92
CA ASP A 174 2.59 18.17 -2.39
C ASP A 174 3.68 17.30 -3.04
N LEU A 175 4.04 16.16 -2.43
CA LEU A 175 4.91 15.20 -3.11
C LEU A 175 4.17 14.56 -4.29
N VAL A 176 4.73 14.64 -5.49
CA VAL A 176 4.16 14.00 -6.67
C VAL A 176 5.23 13.24 -7.46
N ILE A 177 4.82 12.18 -8.14
CA ILE A 177 5.67 11.45 -9.08
C ILE A 177 5.32 11.92 -10.48
N ARG A 178 6.26 12.61 -11.14
CA ARG A 178 6.06 13.19 -12.48
C ARG A 178 6.93 12.52 -13.53
N LEU A 179 6.35 12.29 -14.71
CA LEU A 179 7.11 11.87 -15.89
C LEU A 179 8.13 12.95 -16.26
N ARG A 180 9.37 12.53 -16.55
CA ARG A 180 10.35 13.41 -17.18
C ARG A 180 9.84 13.82 -18.54
N GLU A 181 10.02 15.07 -18.95
CA GLU A 181 9.74 15.47 -20.34
C GLU A 181 10.53 14.59 -21.33
N PRO A 182 9.99 14.33 -22.54
CA PRO A 182 10.78 13.70 -23.58
C PRO A 182 11.97 14.60 -23.85
N ARG A 183 13.19 14.13 -23.58
CA ARG A 183 14.38 14.82 -24.08
C ARG A 183 14.25 14.81 -25.60
N HIS A 184 13.96 15.95 -26.21
CA HIS A 184 14.17 16.10 -27.64
C HIS A 184 15.63 15.72 -27.89
N ALA A 185 15.84 14.64 -28.66
CA ALA A 185 17.16 14.30 -29.15
C ALA A 185 17.59 15.47 -30.05
N THR A 186 18.35 16.39 -29.48
CA THR A 186 19.11 17.40 -30.22
C THR A 186 20.26 16.72 -30.95
#